data_AF-A0A1H7ZCV4-F1
#
_entry.id   AF-A0A1H7ZCV4-F1
#
_cell.length_a   1.000
_cell.length_b   1.000
_cell.length_c   1.000
_cell.angle_alpha   90.00
_cell.angle_beta   90.00
_cell.angle_gamma   90.00
#
_symmetry.space_group_name_H-M   'P 1'
#
loop_
_entity.id
_entity.type
_entity.pdbx_description
1 polymer ?
#
loop_
_entity_poly.entity_id
_entity_poly.type
_entity_poly.pdbx_seq_one_letter_code
_entity_poly.pdbx_strand_id
1 'polypeptide(L)'
;MKSSIAVFALSLILIATFGTKALAYSEIPDCFDFTETVLKMDAGTTKQIPIMAYYNYTYYLGPHTSSGTYMECSYKTGYQYVTLHIGADETEKNIFYHFYVDDDRMPTSEKHDCIEVYVQNINPAAAAAADAKEVAISGLKNYSGNNAEFNALYYYSNYKDLQDAFGTNPDLLLAHYNQFGKNEGRIANKLK
;
A
#
# COMPACT_ATOMS: atom_id res chain seq x y z
N MET A 1 -68.51 -24.40 30.60
CA MET A 1 -67.12 -24.81 30.89
C MET A 1 -66.71 -25.95 29.96
N LYS A 2 -65.95 -25.66 28.90
CA LYS A 2 -65.01 -26.58 28.24
C LYS A 2 -63.83 -25.71 27.80
N SER A 3 -62.70 -25.88 28.47
CA SER A 3 -61.46 -25.16 28.20
C SER A 3 -60.69 -25.93 27.12
N SER A 4 -60.35 -25.25 26.02
CA SER A 4 -59.48 -25.80 24.98
C SER A 4 -58.04 -25.37 25.29
N ILE A 5 -57.20 -26.34 25.65
CA ILE A 5 -55.75 -26.15 25.83
C ILE A 5 -55.10 -26.25 24.45
N ALA A 6 -54.49 -25.16 23.98
CA ALA A 6 -53.67 -25.15 22.78
C ALA A 6 -52.24 -25.57 23.12
N VAL A 7 -51.72 -26.60 22.45
CA VAL A 7 -50.33 -27.06 22.56
C VAL A 7 -49.50 -26.31 21.53
N PHE A 8 -48.58 -25.46 21.98
CA PHE A 8 -47.54 -24.85 21.13
C PHE A 8 -46.29 -25.74 21.15
N ALA A 9 -45.96 -26.36 20.03
CA ALA A 9 -44.68 -27.04 19.84
C ALA A 9 -43.64 -26.03 19.31
N LEU A 10 -42.62 -25.75 20.13
CA LEU A 10 -41.50 -24.89 19.76
C LEU A 10 -40.40 -25.75 19.13
N SER A 11 -40.25 -25.68 17.80
CA SER A 11 -39.15 -26.32 17.08
C SER A 11 -37.91 -25.41 17.09
N LEU A 12 -36.88 -25.80 17.83
CA LEU A 12 -35.57 -25.15 17.82
C LEU A 12 -34.77 -25.62 16.60
N ILE A 13 -34.55 -24.76 15.61
CA ILE A 13 -33.69 -25.05 14.45
C ILE A 13 -32.26 -24.66 14.82
N LEU A 14 -31.40 -25.66 15.03
CA LEU A 14 -29.97 -25.48 15.22
C LEU A 14 -29.30 -25.35 13.84
N ILE A 15 -28.97 -24.12 13.42
CA ILE A 15 -28.21 -23.88 12.18
C ILE A 15 -26.72 -24.03 12.53
N ALA A 16 -26.15 -25.20 12.23
CA ALA A 16 -24.70 -25.38 12.24
C ALA A 16 -24.13 -24.82 10.93
N THR A 17 -23.45 -23.68 10.98
CA THR A 17 -22.69 -23.15 9.86
C THR A 17 -21.34 -23.86 9.79
N PHE A 18 -21.21 -24.81 8.87
CA PHE A 18 -19.91 -25.38 8.53
C PHE A 18 -19.15 -24.37 7.67
N GLY A 19 -18.15 -23.70 8.24
CA GLY A 19 -17.21 -22.88 7.48
C GLY A 19 -16.31 -23.78 6.65
N THR A 20 -16.64 -24.00 5.37
CA THR A 20 -15.70 -24.60 4.42
C THR A 20 -14.60 -23.59 4.13
N LYS A 21 -13.36 -23.88 4.55
CA LYS A 21 -12.20 -23.13 4.03
C LYS A 21 -12.01 -23.56 2.59
N ALA A 22 -12.42 -22.72 1.64
CA ALA A 22 -12.01 -22.86 0.25
C ALA A 22 -10.51 -22.57 0.22
N LEU A 23 -9.69 -23.59 -0.05
CA LEU A 23 -8.28 -23.40 -0.35
C LEU A 23 -8.24 -22.98 -1.82
N ALA A 24 -7.91 -21.72 -2.05
CA ALA A 24 -7.72 -21.22 -3.39
C ALA A 24 -6.27 -21.55 -3.78
N TYR A 25 -6.13 -22.47 -4.73
CA TYR A 25 -4.84 -22.97 -5.22
C TYR A 25 -4.37 -22.11 -6.39
N SER A 26 -3.06 -22.11 -6.63
CA SER A 26 -2.49 -21.55 -7.86
C SER A 26 -3.14 -22.17 -9.10
N GLU A 27 -3.43 -21.34 -10.10
CA GLU A 27 -3.94 -21.81 -11.40
C GLU A 27 -2.82 -22.42 -12.26
N ILE A 28 -1.56 -22.10 -11.93
CA ILE A 28 -0.35 -22.62 -12.57
C ILE A 28 0.61 -23.23 -11.52
N PRO A 29 0.20 -24.36 -10.88
CA PRO A 29 0.97 -24.98 -9.79
C PRO A 29 2.39 -25.42 -10.17
N ASP A 30 2.66 -25.59 -11.46
CA ASP A 30 3.99 -25.88 -12.00
C ASP A 30 4.95 -24.67 -11.96
N CYS A 31 4.43 -23.46 -11.72
CA CYS A 31 5.17 -22.21 -11.72
C CYS A 31 5.18 -21.54 -10.34
N PHE A 32 4.00 -21.44 -9.73
CA PHE A 32 3.84 -20.85 -8.41
C PHE A 32 2.99 -21.76 -7.52
N ASP A 33 3.31 -21.80 -6.24
CA ASP A 33 2.43 -22.35 -5.22
C ASP A 33 2.31 -21.32 -4.10
N PHE A 34 1.07 -20.91 -3.83
CA PHE A 34 0.74 -19.87 -2.87
C PHE A 34 -0.02 -20.49 -1.71
N THR A 35 0.37 -20.11 -0.49
CA THR A 35 -0.37 -20.55 0.71
C THR A 35 -1.77 -19.94 0.78
N GLU A 36 -1.94 -18.75 0.22
CA GLU A 36 -3.20 -18.02 0.11
C GLU A 36 -3.21 -17.28 -1.24
N THR A 37 -4.24 -17.45 -2.06
CA THR A 37 -4.43 -16.65 -3.29
C THR A 37 -5.51 -15.59 -3.16
N VAL A 38 -6.33 -15.66 -2.11
CA VAL A 38 -7.38 -14.66 -1.83
C VAL A 38 -7.37 -14.35 -0.33
N LEU A 39 -7.21 -13.07 0.02
CA LEU A 39 -7.18 -12.66 1.42
C LEU A 39 -7.81 -11.28 1.65
N LYS A 40 -8.06 -10.99 2.93
CA LYS A 40 -8.52 -9.68 3.40
C LYS A 40 -7.40 -9.01 4.19
N MET A 41 -7.14 -7.75 3.92
CA MET A 41 -6.15 -6.93 4.63
C MET A 41 -6.72 -5.55 4.89
N ASP A 42 -6.42 -4.98 6.05
CA ASP A 42 -6.80 -3.61 6.36
C ASP A 42 -5.88 -2.62 5.64
N ALA A 43 -6.41 -1.48 5.22
CA ALA A 43 -5.59 -0.38 4.71
C ALA A 43 -4.52 0.03 5.76
N GLY A 44 -3.28 0.23 5.32
CA GLY A 44 -2.14 0.57 6.19
C GLY A 44 -1.48 -0.62 6.88
N THR A 45 -1.80 -1.85 6.48
CA THR A 45 -1.20 -3.07 7.05
C THR A 45 -0.27 -3.78 6.08
N THR A 46 0.54 -4.67 6.64
CA THR A 46 1.43 -5.56 5.89
C THR A 46 1.18 -7.01 6.26
N LYS A 47 1.41 -7.93 5.32
CA LYS A 47 1.29 -9.37 5.58
C LYS A 47 2.34 -10.16 4.81
N GLN A 48 3.00 -11.09 5.50
CA GLN A 48 3.89 -12.05 4.87
C GLN A 48 3.11 -13.26 4.36
N ILE A 49 3.35 -13.63 3.12
CA ILE A 49 2.76 -14.81 2.47
C ILE A 49 3.90 -15.77 2.07
N PRO A 50 3.89 -17.02 2.56
CA PRO A 50 4.80 -18.02 2.07
C PRO A 50 4.40 -18.46 0.65
N ILE A 51 5.38 -18.48 -0.24
CA ILE A 51 5.23 -18.91 -1.63
C ILE A 51 6.36 -19.88 -2.00
N MET A 52 6.09 -20.78 -2.93
CA MET A 52 7.11 -21.50 -3.69
C MET A 52 7.08 -20.99 -5.12
N ALA A 53 8.21 -20.47 -5.60
CA ALA A 53 8.38 -20.10 -7.00
C ALA A 53 9.31 -21.11 -7.69
N TYR A 54 8.84 -21.85 -8.69
CA TYR A 54 9.69 -22.82 -9.41
C TYR A 54 10.62 -22.16 -10.45
N TYR A 55 10.36 -20.89 -10.75
CA TYR A 55 11.13 -20.05 -11.66
C TYR A 55 11.42 -18.68 -11.01
N ASN A 56 12.41 -17.95 -11.54
CA ASN A 56 12.52 -16.53 -11.23
C ASN A 56 11.27 -15.81 -11.75
N TYR A 57 10.93 -14.71 -11.12
CA TYR A 57 9.66 -14.04 -11.36
C TYR A 57 9.78 -12.54 -11.15
N THR A 58 8.83 -11.83 -11.75
CA THR A 58 8.56 -10.43 -11.48
C THR A 58 7.12 -10.28 -10.99
N TYR A 59 6.77 -9.08 -10.51
CA TYR A 59 5.40 -8.78 -10.13
C TYR A 59 4.94 -7.45 -10.66
N TYR A 60 3.63 -7.34 -10.86
CA TYR A 60 2.94 -6.10 -11.16
C TYR A 60 1.70 -6.00 -10.30
N LEU A 61 1.40 -4.79 -9.84
CA LEU A 61 0.13 -4.51 -9.19
C LEU A 61 -0.93 -4.22 -10.26
N GLY A 62 -2.14 -4.74 -10.02
CA GLY A 62 -3.34 -4.23 -10.66
C GLY A 62 -3.65 -2.79 -10.23
N PRO A 63 -4.82 -2.25 -10.59
CA PRO A 63 -5.25 -0.92 -10.17
C PRO A 63 -5.12 -0.72 -8.66
N HIS A 64 -4.50 0.39 -8.26
CA HIS A 64 -4.29 0.81 -6.88
C HIS A 64 -4.19 2.34 -6.83
N THR A 65 -4.50 2.93 -5.69
CA THR A 65 -4.45 4.39 -5.50
C THR A 65 -3.32 4.85 -4.59
N SER A 66 -2.80 3.96 -3.74
CA SER A 66 -1.72 4.34 -2.82
C SER A 66 -0.34 3.94 -3.33
N SER A 67 0.59 4.88 -3.30
CA SER A 67 2.03 4.59 -3.49
C SER A 67 2.64 3.73 -2.37
N GLY A 68 1.95 3.61 -1.24
CA GLY A 68 2.29 2.70 -0.13
C GLY A 68 1.79 1.27 -0.33
N THR A 69 1.05 1.00 -1.40
CA THR A 69 0.67 -0.36 -1.79
C THR A 69 1.76 -0.95 -2.70
N TYR A 70 2.46 -1.99 -2.24
CA TYR A 70 3.54 -2.66 -2.98
C TYR A 70 3.86 -4.04 -2.41
N MET A 71 4.74 -4.80 -3.09
CA MET A 71 5.25 -6.06 -2.59
C MET A 71 6.78 -6.05 -2.44
N GLU A 72 7.25 -6.57 -1.31
CA GLU A 72 8.65 -6.95 -1.10
C GLU A 72 8.82 -8.42 -1.48
N CYS A 73 9.77 -8.71 -2.36
CA CYS A 73 10.01 -10.08 -2.83
C CYS A 73 11.46 -10.26 -3.32
N SER A 74 11.92 -11.52 -3.48
CA SER A 74 13.30 -11.80 -3.90
C SER A 74 13.50 -11.82 -5.41
N TYR A 75 12.42 -11.95 -6.19
CA TYR A 75 12.45 -12.18 -7.65
C TYR A 75 13.15 -13.48 -8.07
N LYS A 76 13.39 -14.40 -7.12
CA LYS A 76 14.12 -15.65 -7.35
C LYS A 76 13.25 -16.87 -7.11
N THR A 77 13.59 -17.94 -7.82
CA THR A 77 13.05 -19.28 -7.55
C THR A 77 13.37 -19.75 -6.12
N GLY A 78 12.48 -20.55 -5.54
CA GLY A 78 12.61 -21.19 -4.24
C GLY A 78 11.43 -20.90 -3.31
N TYR A 79 11.47 -21.55 -2.15
CA TYR A 79 10.57 -21.26 -1.04
C TYR A 79 10.97 -19.95 -0.36
N GLN A 80 10.03 -19.04 -0.19
CA GLN A 80 10.28 -17.72 0.37
C GLN A 80 9.03 -17.09 0.96
N TYR A 81 9.22 -15.97 1.64
CA TYR A 81 8.14 -15.07 2.02
C TYR A 81 8.14 -13.86 1.10
N VAL A 82 6.96 -13.49 0.63
CA VAL A 82 6.71 -12.14 0.08
C VAL A 82 5.96 -11.32 1.10
N THR A 83 6.25 -10.03 1.20
CA THR A 83 5.50 -9.11 2.08
C THR A 83 4.60 -8.25 1.22
N LEU A 84 3.29 -8.38 1.40
CA LEU A 84 2.29 -7.51 0.79
C LEU A 84 2.10 -6.28 1.68
N HIS A 85 2.09 -5.10 1.08
CA HIS A 85 1.82 -3.83 1.76
C HIS A 85 0.57 -3.22 1.16
N ILE A 86 -0.38 -2.81 2.00
CA ILE A 86 -1.52 -2.00 1.58
C ILE A 86 -1.34 -0.61 2.19
N GLY A 87 -1.31 0.42 1.35
CA GLY A 87 -1.18 1.79 1.81
C GLY A 87 -2.33 2.22 2.72
N ALA A 88 -2.06 3.10 3.68
CA ALA A 88 -3.08 3.61 4.61
C ALA A 88 -4.12 4.50 3.90
N ASP A 89 -3.72 5.10 2.79
CA ASP A 89 -4.48 5.92 1.86
C ASP A 89 -5.09 5.12 0.70
N GLU A 90 -4.99 3.79 0.70
CA GLU A 90 -5.55 2.96 -0.36
C GLU A 90 -7.08 3.01 -0.35
N THR A 91 -7.67 3.27 -1.51
CA THR A 91 -9.11 3.36 -1.73
C THR A 91 -9.65 2.29 -2.68
N GLU A 92 -8.78 1.58 -3.40
CA GLU A 92 -9.20 0.42 -4.18
C GLU A 92 -9.65 -0.70 -3.26
N LYS A 93 -10.83 -1.27 -3.55
CA LYS A 93 -11.41 -2.34 -2.74
C LYS A 93 -10.76 -3.69 -3.02
N ASN A 94 -10.14 -3.82 -4.17
CA ASN A 94 -9.59 -5.06 -4.65
C ASN A 94 -8.28 -4.80 -5.39
N ILE A 95 -7.22 -5.47 -4.96
CA ILE A 95 -5.88 -5.30 -5.51
C ILE A 95 -5.32 -6.66 -5.87
N PHE A 96 -4.86 -6.77 -7.12
CA PHE A 96 -4.23 -7.97 -7.64
C PHE A 96 -2.72 -7.81 -7.61
N TYR A 97 -2.05 -8.75 -6.96
CA TYR A 97 -0.61 -8.92 -7.05
C TYR A 97 -0.34 -9.98 -8.10
N HIS A 98 -0.04 -9.55 -9.33
CA HIS A 98 0.24 -10.47 -10.43
C HIS A 98 1.70 -10.91 -10.38
N PHE A 99 1.94 -12.21 -10.38
CA PHE A 99 3.25 -12.85 -10.45
C PHE A 99 3.46 -13.37 -11.86
N TYR A 100 4.52 -12.93 -12.52
CA TYR A 100 4.89 -13.37 -13.87
C TYR A 100 6.19 -14.14 -13.82
N VAL A 101 6.25 -15.26 -14.53
CA VAL A 101 7.53 -15.96 -14.72
C VAL A 101 8.47 -15.08 -15.54
N ASP A 102 9.68 -14.86 -15.02
CA ASP A 102 10.76 -14.07 -15.63
C ASP A 102 12.06 -14.86 -15.51
N ASP A 103 12.17 -15.92 -16.31
CA ASP A 103 13.25 -16.90 -16.24
C ASP A 103 13.53 -17.54 -17.60
N ASP A 104 14.81 -17.58 -18.01
CA ASP A 104 15.24 -18.15 -19.28
C ASP A 104 14.86 -19.63 -19.46
N ARG A 105 14.65 -20.37 -18.36
CA ARG A 105 14.22 -21.78 -18.38
C ARG A 105 12.79 -21.95 -18.88
N MET A 106 12.00 -20.88 -18.87
CA MET A 106 10.58 -20.87 -19.25
C MET A 106 10.33 -19.69 -20.21
N PRO A 107 10.57 -19.85 -21.53
CA PRO A 107 10.60 -18.73 -22.48
C PRO A 107 9.22 -18.12 -22.81
N THR A 108 8.15 -18.54 -22.12
CA THR A 108 6.80 -17.98 -22.29
C THR A 108 6.51 -16.99 -21.16
N SER A 109 6.65 -15.69 -21.45
CA SER A 109 6.39 -14.59 -20.51
C SER A 109 4.91 -14.38 -20.15
N GLU A 110 4.00 -15.17 -20.72
CA GLU A 110 2.54 -15.05 -20.49
C GLU A 110 2.06 -15.84 -19.27
N LYS A 111 2.90 -16.73 -18.71
CA LYS A 111 2.55 -17.49 -17.51
C LYS A 111 2.54 -16.57 -16.30
N HIS A 112 1.34 -16.33 -15.80
CA HIS A 112 1.12 -15.53 -14.63
C HIS A 112 0.05 -16.13 -13.74
N ASP A 113 0.13 -15.77 -12.47
CA ASP A 113 -0.89 -16.06 -11.48
C ASP A 113 -1.02 -14.83 -10.58
N CYS A 114 -1.99 -14.80 -9.67
CA CYS A 114 -2.16 -13.66 -8.79
C CYS A 114 -2.60 -14.01 -7.37
N ILE A 115 -2.30 -13.08 -6.48
CA ILE A 115 -2.91 -13.02 -5.16
C ILE A 115 -3.87 -11.82 -5.16
N GLU A 116 -5.14 -12.08 -4.85
CA GLU A 116 -6.21 -11.09 -4.73
C GLU A 116 -6.35 -10.64 -3.27
N VAL A 117 -6.29 -9.33 -3.05
CA VAL A 117 -6.45 -8.73 -1.73
C VAL A 117 -7.70 -7.85 -1.71
N TYR A 118 -8.68 -8.25 -0.90
CA TYR A 118 -9.83 -7.41 -0.56
C TYR A 118 -9.46 -6.43 0.56
N VAL A 119 -9.29 -5.16 0.21
CA VAL A 119 -8.93 -4.11 1.17
C VAL A 119 -10.11 -3.80 2.08
N GLN A 120 -9.86 -3.86 3.38
CA GLN A 120 -10.80 -3.57 4.46
C GLN A 120 -10.41 -2.26 5.16
N ASN A 121 -11.33 -1.70 5.94
CA ASN A 121 -11.07 -0.53 6.77
C ASN A 121 -10.47 0.67 5.99
N ILE A 122 -10.91 0.86 4.74
CA ILE A 122 -10.53 1.99 3.89
C ILE A 122 -10.85 3.30 4.61
N ASN A 123 -9.85 4.20 4.65
CA ASN A 123 -9.96 5.49 5.30
C ASN A 123 -9.85 6.62 4.28
N PRO A 124 -10.97 7.17 3.76
CA PRO A 124 -10.94 8.28 2.82
C PRO A 124 -10.23 9.54 3.34
N ALA A 125 -10.17 9.72 4.67
CA ALA A 125 -9.43 10.84 5.25
C ALA A 125 -7.91 10.67 5.12
N ALA A 126 -7.41 9.42 5.09
CA ALA A 126 -5.99 9.16 4.82
C ALA A 126 -5.62 9.50 3.37
N ALA A 127 -6.48 9.13 2.41
CA ALA A 127 -6.34 9.55 1.01
C ALA A 127 -6.35 11.07 0.85
N ALA A 128 -7.35 11.75 1.44
CA ALA A 128 -7.41 13.21 1.41
C ALA A 128 -6.18 13.88 2.05
N ALA A 129 -5.62 13.28 3.12
CA ALA A 129 -4.40 13.78 3.75
C ALA A 129 -3.15 13.55 2.88
N ALA A 130 -3.06 12.41 2.18
CA ALA A 130 -2.00 12.13 1.22
C ALA A 130 -2.06 13.11 0.03
N ASP A 131 -3.24 13.36 -0.52
CA ASP A 131 -3.47 14.35 -1.58
C ASP A 131 -3.09 15.76 -1.13
N ALA A 132 -3.54 16.19 0.06
CA ALA A 132 -3.18 17.49 0.62
C ALA A 132 -1.66 17.62 0.82
N LYS A 133 -0.99 16.55 1.26
CA LYS A 133 0.47 16.52 1.38
C LYS A 133 1.13 16.66 0.01
N GLU A 134 0.67 15.94 -1.00
CA GLU A 134 1.22 16.03 -2.36
C GLU A 134 1.04 17.43 -2.96
N VAL A 135 -0.14 18.04 -2.78
CA VAL A 135 -0.40 19.42 -3.18
C VAL A 135 0.55 20.39 -2.48
N ALA A 136 0.77 20.21 -1.17
CA ALA A 136 1.68 21.04 -0.41
C ALA A 136 3.15 20.91 -0.87
N ILE A 137 3.62 19.68 -1.11
CA ILE A 137 4.97 19.41 -1.64
C ILE A 137 5.13 19.97 -3.06
N SER A 138 4.12 19.81 -3.90
CA SER A 138 4.07 20.41 -5.25
C SER A 138 4.12 21.94 -5.19
N GLY A 139 3.46 22.56 -4.20
CA GLY A 139 3.55 24.00 -3.93
C GLY A 139 4.98 24.46 -3.61
N LEU A 140 5.71 23.70 -2.78
CA LEU A 140 7.13 23.98 -2.49
C LEU A 140 8.02 23.81 -3.72
N LYS A 141 7.80 22.74 -4.50
CA LYS A 141 8.58 22.42 -5.70
C LYS A 141 8.45 23.51 -6.77
N ASN A 142 7.22 24.00 -6.98
CA ASN A 142 6.90 24.97 -8.03
C ASN A 142 6.87 26.42 -7.54
N TYR A 143 7.36 26.68 -6.33
CA TYR A 143 7.38 28.02 -5.75
C TYR A 143 8.18 28.99 -6.62
N SER A 144 7.58 30.15 -6.93
CA SER A 144 8.15 31.16 -7.84
C SER A 144 9.45 31.80 -7.34
N GLY A 145 9.71 31.76 -6.02
CA GLY A 145 10.96 32.24 -5.43
C GLY A 145 12.13 31.26 -5.53
N ASN A 146 11.92 30.05 -6.06
CA ASN A 146 13.00 29.07 -6.27
C ASN A 146 14.01 29.57 -7.33
N ASN A 147 15.30 29.40 -7.04
CA ASN A 147 16.42 29.83 -7.89
C ASN A 147 17.69 28.98 -7.62
N ALA A 148 18.84 29.37 -8.16
CA ALA A 148 20.09 28.60 -8.05
C ALA A 148 20.65 28.49 -6.62
N GLU A 149 20.32 29.43 -5.72
CA GLU A 149 20.79 29.45 -4.34
C GLU A 149 19.75 28.89 -3.35
N PHE A 150 18.47 28.91 -3.72
CA PHE A 150 17.37 28.53 -2.84
C PHE A 150 16.30 27.73 -3.58
N ASN A 151 15.91 26.61 -2.97
CA ASN A 151 14.74 25.83 -3.35
C ASN A 151 13.95 25.51 -2.08
N ALA A 152 12.69 25.93 -2.04
CA ALA A 152 11.83 25.78 -0.87
C ALA A 152 11.66 24.31 -0.46
N LEU A 153 11.53 23.40 -1.43
CA LEU A 153 11.42 21.96 -1.15
C LEU A 153 12.70 21.41 -0.53
N TYR A 154 13.88 21.73 -1.07
CA TYR A 154 15.14 21.26 -0.51
C TYR A 154 15.39 21.84 0.89
N TYR A 155 15.11 23.12 1.07
CA TYR A 155 15.28 23.78 2.35
C TYR A 155 14.34 23.19 3.41
N TYR A 156 13.06 23.01 3.08
CA TYR A 156 12.11 22.29 3.93
C TYR A 156 12.59 20.86 4.27
N SER A 157 13.04 20.11 3.27
CA SER A 157 13.43 18.70 3.43
C SER A 157 14.69 18.52 4.28
N ASN A 158 15.62 19.46 4.23
CA ASN A 158 16.92 19.37 4.91
C ASN A 158 16.90 19.67 6.41
N TYR A 159 15.81 20.25 6.94
CA TYR A 159 15.78 20.85 8.27
C TYR A 159 14.43 20.63 8.97
N LYS A 160 14.41 19.69 9.93
CA LYS A 160 13.20 19.35 10.69
C LYS A 160 12.66 20.53 11.51
N ASP A 161 13.52 21.39 12.04
CA ASP A 161 13.11 22.60 12.75
C ASP A 161 12.29 23.55 11.87
N LEU A 162 12.61 23.64 10.58
CA LEU A 162 11.83 24.45 9.63
C LEU A 162 10.49 23.80 9.29
N GLN A 163 10.44 22.47 9.19
CA GLN A 163 9.20 21.72 9.00
C GLN A 163 8.25 21.97 10.17
N ASP A 164 8.78 21.92 11.40
CA ASP A 164 8.00 22.11 12.62
C ASP A 164 7.56 23.58 12.79
N ALA A 165 8.41 24.56 12.40
CA ALA A 165 8.13 25.98 12.60
C ALA A 165 7.23 26.59 11.52
N PHE A 166 7.45 26.24 10.25
CA PHE A 166 6.82 26.92 9.11
C PHE A 166 5.91 26.00 8.28
N GLY A 167 6.00 24.69 8.49
CA GLY A 167 5.34 23.71 7.63
C GLY A 167 5.74 23.91 6.17
N THR A 168 4.79 23.68 5.27
CA THR A 168 5.00 23.80 3.83
C THR A 168 4.74 25.22 3.30
N ASN A 169 5.03 26.26 4.08
CA ASN A 169 4.90 27.66 3.63
C ASN A 169 6.22 28.14 2.98
N PRO A 170 6.28 28.26 1.64
CA PRO A 170 7.52 28.61 0.96
C PRO A 170 7.98 30.05 1.20
N ASP A 171 7.06 30.99 1.45
CA ASP A 171 7.40 32.39 1.72
C ASP A 171 8.13 32.53 3.07
N LEU A 172 7.66 31.81 4.09
CA LEU A 172 8.34 31.78 5.40
C LEU A 172 9.71 31.10 5.33
N LEU A 173 9.82 30.03 4.54
CA LEU A 173 11.09 29.34 4.29
C LEU A 173 12.11 30.25 3.60
N LEU A 174 11.68 31.00 2.59
CA LEU A 174 12.53 31.96 1.88
C LEU A 174 12.95 33.12 2.81
N ALA A 175 12.02 33.67 3.58
CA ALA A 175 12.31 34.72 4.55
C ALA A 175 13.37 34.27 5.57
N HIS A 176 13.22 33.06 6.12
CA HIS A 176 14.19 32.48 7.04
C HIS A 176 15.56 32.28 6.38
N TYR A 177 15.60 31.74 5.15
CA TYR A 177 16.86 31.54 4.44
C TYR A 177 17.62 32.86 4.25
N ASN A 178 16.93 33.92 3.84
CA ASN A 178 17.52 35.22 3.60
C ASN A 178 17.97 35.92 4.88
N GLN A 179 17.23 35.77 5.99
CA GLN A 179 17.52 36.46 7.24
C GLN A 179 18.58 35.73 8.09
N PHE A 180 18.52 34.40 8.14
CA PHE A 180 19.35 33.58 9.03
C PHE A 180 20.08 32.47 8.29
N GLY A 181 19.39 31.73 7.43
CA GLY A 181 19.89 30.49 6.83
C GLY A 181 21.23 30.63 6.11
N LYS A 182 21.46 31.72 5.38
CA LYS A 182 22.74 32.02 4.72
C LYS A 182 23.89 32.16 5.73
N ASN A 183 23.67 32.91 6.82
CA ASN A 183 24.67 33.15 7.86
C ASN A 183 24.93 31.89 8.71
N GLU A 184 23.93 31.03 8.85
CA GLU A 184 24.03 29.72 9.51
C GLU A 184 24.73 28.66 8.65
N GLY A 185 25.03 28.95 7.37
CA GLY A 185 25.61 28.00 6.43
C GLY A 185 24.63 26.90 5.99
N ARG A 186 23.32 27.16 6.04
CA ARG A 186 22.32 26.16 5.66
C ARG A 186 22.26 25.95 4.15
N ILE A 187 22.30 24.68 3.74
CA ILE A 187 22.11 24.23 2.36
C ILE A 187 20.63 24.30 1.95
N ALA A 188 20.31 25.14 0.96
CA ALA A 188 18.94 25.32 0.45
C ALA A 188 18.77 24.98 -1.04
N ASN A 189 19.85 24.67 -1.77
CA ASN A 189 19.83 24.45 -3.22
C ASN A 189 19.97 22.97 -3.64
N LYS A 190 20.12 22.07 -2.68
CA LYS A 190 20.18 20.61 -2.89
C LYS A 190 19.76 19.87 -1.62
N LEU A 191 19.42 18.60 -1.76
CA LEU A 191 19.27 17.70 -0.62
C LEU A 191 20.65 17.42 0.00
N LYS A 192 20.68 17.32 1.32
CA LYS A 192 21.87 16.94 2.11
C LYS A 192 22.27 15.50 1.88
#